data_AF-A0A944D5L9-F1
#
_entry.id   AF-A0A944D5L9-F1
#
_cell.length_a   1.000
_cell.length_b   1.000
_cell.length_c   1.000
_cell.angle_alpha   90.00
_cell.angle_beta   90.00
_cell.angle_gamma   90.00
#
_symmetry.space_group_name_H-M   'P 1'
#
loop_
_entity.id
_entity.type
_entity.pdbx_description
1 polymer ?
#
loop_
_entity_poly.entity_id
_entity_poly.type
_entity_poly.pdbx_seq_one_letter_code
_entity_poly.pdbx_strand_id
1 'polypeptide(L)'
;MTFVDLLFLISNAFCFLTAGVILFKINTNKIFGVYVLVAYLILNGITNGFYLLIQYEYLSYVPVLYKIPAPLTFLIGPAAYIYTRATLYSQKGFRKWDWIHFVPFVFFAINYLPFYFMPLAEKSALVNEVI
;
A
#
# COMPACT_ATOMS: atom_id res chain seq x y z
N MET A 1 -14.30 -9.58 17.17
CA MET A 1 -13.83 -8.32 16.57
C MET A 1 -13.61 -7.30 17.68
N THR A 2 -12.37 -6.86 17.86
CA THR A 2 -12.01 -5.89 18.91
C THR A 2 -12.32 -4.45 18.46
N PHE A 3 -12.27 -3.50 19.40
CA PHE A 3 -12.38 -2.07 19.07
C PHE A 3 -11.29 -1.61 18.08
N VAL A 4 -10.08 -2.14 18.22
CA VAL A 4 -8.96 -1.83 17.31
C VAL A 4 -9.26 -2.33 15.90
N ASP A 5 -9.75 -3.56 15.76
CA ASP A 5 -10.11 -4.13 14.44
C ASP A 5 -11.20 -3.31 13.74
N LEU A 6 -12.18 -2.82 14.51
CA LEU A 6 -13.23 -1.93 13.99
C LEU A 6 -12.64 -0.61 13.48
N LEU A 7 -11.68 -0.04 14.21
CA LEU A 7 -10.99 1.19 13.81
C LEU A 7 -10.21 0.99 12.50
N PHE A 8 -9.49 -0.13 12.36
CA PHE A 8 -8.79 -0.48 11.12
C PHE A 8 -9.76 -0.67 9.95
N LEU A 9 -10.89 -1.35 10.16
CA LEU A 9 -11.90 -1.57 9.13
C LEU A 9 -12.49 -0.25 8.62
N ILE A 10 -12.91 0.61 9.55
CA ILE A 10 -13.45 1.93 9.24
C ILE A 10 -12.39 2.77 8.51
N SER A 11 -11.17 2.85 9.05
CA SER A 11 -10.07 3.58 8.41
C SER A 11 -9.81 3.14 6.97
N ASN A 12 -9.83 1.83 6.72
CA ASN A 12 -9.61 1.26 5.40
C ASN A 12 -10.73 1.65 4.42
N ALA A 13 -11.99 1.56 4.84
CA ALA A 13 -13.13 2.01 4.04
C ALA A 13 -13.02 3.51 3.70
N PHE A 14 -12.69 4.35 4.68
CA PHE A 14 -12.49 5.78 4.46
C PHE A 14 -11.34 6.07 3.49
N CYS A 15 -10.22 5.33 3.55
CA CYS A 15 -9.10 5.49 2.63
C CYS A 15 -9.54 5.27 1.18
N PHE A 16 -10.20 4.15 0.88
CA PHE A 16 -10.64 3.82 -0.47
C PHE A 16 -11.78 4.72 -0.98
N LEU A 17 -12.76 5.02 -0.12
CA LEU A 17 -13.86 5.93 -0.48
C LEU A 17 -13.32 7.33 -0.81
N THR A 18 -12.42 7.86 0.03
CA THR A 18 -11.82 9.18 -0.21
C THR A 18 -10.97 9.18 -1.48
N ALA A 19 -10.17 8.13 -1.70
CA ALA A 19 -9.40 7.97 -2.93
C ALA A 19 -10.30 7.97 -4.19
N GLY A 20 -11.41 7.23 -4.15
CA GLY A 20 -12.40 7.20 -5.24
C GLY A 20 -13.05 8.57 -5.47
N VAL A 21 -13.54 9.21 -4.41
CA VAL A 21 -14.16 10.54 -4.51
C VAL A 21 -13.20 11.57 -5.11
N ILE A 22 -11.94 11.57 -4.67
CA ILE A 22 -10.91 12.46 -5.20
C ILE A 22 -10.70 12.20 -6.70
N LEU A 23 -10.59 10.93 -7.11
CA LEU A 23 -10.34 10.56 -8.50
C LEU A 23 -11.48 10.99 -9.44
N PHE A 24 -12.73 10.92 -8.99
CA PHE A 24 -13.91 11.22 -9.83
C PHE A 24 -14.39 12.67 -9.76
N LYS A 25 -14.23 13.36 -8.62
CA LYS A 25 -14.79 14.72 -8.44
C LYS A 25 -13.77 15.84 -8.59
N ILE A 26 -12.47 15.60 -8.37
CA ILE A 26 -11.50 16.68 -8.39
C ILE A 26 -10.99 16.91 -9.81
N ASN A 27 -11.47 17.98 -10.44
CA ASN A 27 -10.90 18.52 -11.66
C ASN A 27 -10.07 19.77 -11.30
N THR A 28 -8.74 19.63 -11.24
CA THR A 28 -7.83 20.70 -10.83
C THR A 28 -6.61 20.75 -11.74
N ASN A 29 -6.01 21.94 -11.90
CA ASN A 29 -4.75 22.11 -12.62
C ASN A 29 -3.54 21.44 -11.92
N LYS A 30 -3.70 20.97 -10.68
CA LYS A 30 -2.69 20.24 -9.89
C LYS A 30 -2.84 18.71 -9.98
N ILE A 31 -3.14 18.20 -11.17
CA ILE A 31 -3.45 16.78 -11.44
C ILE A 31 -2.41 15.81 -10.85
N PHE A 32 -1.11 16.13 -10.95
CA PHE A 32 -0.06 15.28 -10.42
C PHE A 32 -0.17 15.05 -8.91
N GLY A 33 -0.34 16.12 -8.13
CA GLY A 33 -0.50 16.01 -6.67
C GLY A 33 -1.74 15.21 -6.29
N VAL A 34 -2.83 15.35 -7.05
CA VAL A 34 -4.06 14.56 -6.84
C VAL A 34 -3.79 13.07 -7.00
N TYR A 35 -3.11 12.66 -8.07
CA TYR A 35 -2.80 11.24 -8.28
C TYR A 35 -1.84 10.69 -7.20
N VAL A 36 -0.86 11.48 -6.75
CA VAL A 36 0.03 11.05 -5.67
C VAL A 36 -0.73 10.91 -4.35
N LEU A 37 -1.70 11.78 -4.06
CA LEU A 37 -2.57 11.65 -2.89
C LEU A 37 -3.44 10.39 -2.96
N VAL A 38 -4.04 10.11 -4.12
CA VAL A 38 -4.81 8.89 -4.35
C VAL A 38 -3.93 7.66 -4.14
N ALA A 39 -2.71 7.64 -4.68
CA ALA A 39 -1.75 6.56 -4.48
C ALA A 39 -1.40 6.39 -2.99
N TYR A 40 -1.15 7.49 -2.27
CA TYR A 40 -0.91 7.47 -0.82
C TYR A 40 -2.07 6.83 -0.05
N LEU A 41 -3.32 7.21 -0.35
CA LEU A 41 -4.51 6.66 0.32
C LEU A 41 -4.71 5.17 -0.01
N ILE A 42 -4.50 4.76 -1.25
CA ILE A 42 -4.59 3.36 -1.68
C ILE A 42 -3.51 2.51 -0.99
N LEU A 43 -2.27 2.99 -0.92
CA LEU A 43 -1.17 2.29 -0.24
C LEU A 43 -1.47 2.08 1.24
N ASN A 44 -1.99 3.10 1.93
CA ASN A 44 -2.42 2.98 3.32
C ASN A 44 -3.60 1.99 3.46
N GLY A 45 -4.60 2.08 2.59
CA GLY A 45 -5.74 1.16 2.62
C GLY A 45 -5.34 -0.29 2.42
N ILE A 46 -4.49 -0.57 1.43
CA ILE A 46 -3.97 -1.92 1.18
C ILE A 46 -3.19 -2.40 2.40
N THR A 47 -2.15 -1.68 2.81
CA THR A 47 -1.25 -2.14 3.89
C THR A 47 -1.97 -2.32 5.24
N ASN A 48 -2.86 -1.40 5.61
CA ASN A 48 -3.69 -1.53 6.81
C ASN A 48 -4.77 -2.61 6.67
N GLY A 49 -5.31 -2.82 5.47
CA GLY A 49 -6.26 -3.90 5.21
C GLY A 49 -5.66 -5.28 5.42
N PHE A 50 -4.37 -5.46 5.09
CA PHE A 50 -3.66 -6.70 5.32
C PHE A 50 -3.50 -7.07 6.80
N TYR A 51 -3.49 -6.10 7.73
CA TYR A 51 -3.55 -6.39 9.16
C TYR A 51 -4.81 -7.22 9.51
N LEU A 52 -5.97 -6.82 9.00
CA LEU A 52 -7.22 -7.55 9.22
C LEU A 52 -7.21 -8.93 8.54
N LEU A 53 -6.61 -9.03 7.34
CA LEU A 53 -6.52 -10.31 6.65
C LEU A 53 -5.63 -11.32 7.39
N ILE A 54 -4.57 -10.87 8.04
CA ILE A 54 -3.72 -11.70 8.91
C ILE A 54 -4.48 -12.09 10.18
N GLN A 55 -5.07 -11.10 10.87
CA GLN A 55 -5.76 -11.29 12.15
C GLN A 55 -6.93 -12.29 12.09
N TYR A 56 -7.59 -12.39 10.94
CA TYR A 56 -8.71 -13.31 10.71
C TYR A 56 -8.33 -14.51 9.83
N GLU A 57 -7.03 -14.76 9.64
CA GLU A 57 -6.49 -15.93 8.93
C GLU A 57 -6.97 -16.07 7.48
N TYR A 58 -7.47 -15.00 6.86
CA TYR A 58 -7.96 -15.04 5.48
C TYR A 58 -6.85 -15.30 4.47
N LEU A 59 -5.60 -15.00 4.82
CA LEU A 59 -4.44 -15.25 3.96
C LEU A 59 -4.10 -16.75 3.87
N SER A 60 -4.62 -17.60 4.75
CA SER A 60 -4.50 -19.06 4.63
C SER A 60 -5.21 -19.59 3.38
N TYR A 61 -6.28 -18.91 2.92
CA TYR A 61 -6.99 -19.23 1.68
C TYR A 61 -6.33 -18.64 0.44
N VAL A 62 -5.59 -17.54 0.58
CA VAL A 62 -4.94 -16.82 -0.53
C VAL A 62 -3.47 -16.48 -0.18
N PRO A 63 -2.60 -17.49 0.00
CA PRO A 63 -1.25 -17.32 0.55
C PRO A 63 -0.32 -16.54 -0.38
N VAL A 64 -0.65 -16.43 -1.67
CA VAL A 64 0.05 -15.60 -2.66
C VAL A 64 0.12 -14.14 -2.23
N LEU A 65 -0.88 -13.66 -1.48
CA LEU A 65 -0.96 -12.26 -1.05
C LEU A 65 -0.07 -11.96 0.17
N TYR A 66 0.39 -12.96 0.92
CA TYR A 66 0.94 -12.81 2.26
C TYR A 66 2.11 -11.80 2.38
N LYS A 67 3.06 -11.81 1.43
CA LYS A 67 4.23 -10.90 1.45
C LYS A 67 4.05 -9.61 0.65
N ILE A 68 2.94 -9.43 -0.06
CA ILE A 68 2.67 -8.23 -0.88
C ILE A 68 2.66 -6.91 -0.06
N PRO A 69 2.04 -6.81 1.13
CA PRO A 69 1.97 -5.53 1.84
C PRO A 69 3.34 -5.04 2.34
N ALA A 70 4.27 -5.97 2.62
CA ALA A 70 5.57 -5.65 3.23
C ALA A 70 6.41 -4.64 2.42
N PRO A 71 6.69 -4.86 1.11
CA PRO A 71 7.39 -3.86 0.31
C PRO A 71 6.54 -2.58 0.12
N LEU A 72 5.22 -2.70 -0.03
CA LEU A 72 4.33 -1.56 -0.29
C LEU A 72 4.34 -0.51 0.84
N THR A 73 4.54 -0.91 2.09
CA THR A 73 4.68 0.01 3.22
C THR A 73 5.79 1.04 3.00
N PHE A 74 6.87 0.67 2.30
CA PHE A 74 7.97 1.60 2.00
C PHE A 74 7.62 2.67 0.98
N LEU A 75 6.48 2.57 0.29
CA LEU A 75 5.99 3.59 -0.64
C LEU A 75 5.13 4.67 0.03
N ILE A 76 4.65 4.42 1.26
CA ILE A 76 3.78 5.36 1.98
C ILE A 76 4.49 6.68 2.28
N GLY A 77 5.69 6.61 2.86
CA GLY A 77 6.52 7.80 3.16
C GLY A 77 6.88 8.62 1.91
N PRO A 78 7.42 8.00 0.84
CA PRO A 78 7.67 8.67 -0.44
C PRO A 78 6.43 9.33 -1.03
N ALA A 79 5.28 8.64 -1.04
CA ALA A 79 4.03 9.20 -1.55
C ALA A 79 3.59 10.44 -0.75
N ALA A 80 3.66 10.38 0.58
CA ALA A 80 3.33 11.52 1.45
C ALA A 80 4.25 12.74 1.20
N TYR A 81 5.57 12.51 1.09
CA TYR A 81 6.55 13.55 0.80
C TYR A 81 6.30 14.20 -0.57
N ILE A 82 6.15 13.38 -1.61
CA ILE A 82 5.98 13.86 -2.99
C ILE A 82 4.65 14.60 -3.13
N TYR A 83 3.57 14.13 -2.50
CA TYR A 83 2.28 14.82 -2.46
C TYR A 83 2.42 16.22 -1.83
N THR A 84 3.04 16.29 -0.64
CA THR A 84 3.21 17.54 0.10
C THR A 84 4.00 18.54 -0.74
N ARG A 85 5.10 18.09 -1.34
CA ARG A 85 5.95 18.92 -2.20
C ARG A 85 5.23 19.35 -3.49
N ALA A 86 4.48 18.46 -4.13
CA ALA A 86 3.70 18.78 -5.32
C ALA A 86 2.64 19.84 -5.03
N THR A 87 2.02 19.79 -3.85
CA THR A 87 0.99 20.74 -3.42
C THR A 87 1.56 22.12 -3.11
N LEU A 88 2.66 22.17 -2.34
CA LEU A 88 3.33 23.41 -1.92
C LEU A 88 3.97 24.15 -3.09
N TYR A 89 4.68 23.43 -3.95
CA TYR A 89 5.46 24.03 -5.04
C TYR A 89 4.79 23.89 -6.41
N SER A 90 3.52 23.47 -6.45
CA SER A 90 2.75 23.26 -7.69
C SER A 90 3.49 22.43 -8.75
N GLN A 91 4.22 21.40 -8.31
CA GLN A 91 4.99 20.55 -9.23
C GLN A 91 4.07 19.63 -10.03
N LYS A 92 4.46 19.38 -11.28
CA LYS A 92 3.67 18.59 -12.24
C LYS A 92 4.24 17.19 -12.51
N GLY A 93 5.26 16.76 -11.75
CA GLY A 93 5.88 15.45 -11.96
C GLY A 93 6.98 15.12 -10.97
N PHE A 94 7.55 13.91 -11.14
CA PHE A 94 8.68 13.44 -10.36
C PHE A 94 9.98 14.16 -10.73
N ARG A 95 10.84 14.36 -9.73
CA ARG A 95 12.22 14.82 -9.88
C ARG A 95 13.16 13.61 -9.97
N LYS A 96 14.33 13.80 -10.57
CA LYS A 96 15.36 12.74 -10.70
C LYS A 96 15.71 12.10 -9.35
N TRP A 97 15.77 12.91 -8.29
CA TRP A 97 16.10 12.42 -6.94
C TRP A 97 14.96 11.70 -6.24
N ASP A 98 13.71 11.78 -6.73
CA ASP A 98 12.59 11.07 -6.10
C ASP A 98 12.75 9.56 -6.19
N TRP A 99 13.39 9.10 -7.26
CA TRP A 99 13.61 7.68 -7.52
C TRP A 99 14.41 6.99 -6.41
N ILE A 100 15.25 7.72 -5.68
CA ILE A 100 16.01 7.14 -4.55
C ILE A 100 15.09 6.70 -3.42
N HIS A 101 13.95 7.36 -3.23
CA HIS A 101 12.98 7.02 -2.19
C HIS A 101 12.26 5.69 -2.46
N PHE A 102 12.32 5.17 -3.69
CA PHE A 102 11.75 3.88 -4.07
C PHE A 102 12.74 2.71 -3.88
N VAL A 103 14.02 3.00 -3.57
CA VAL A 103 15.04 1.96 -3.36
C VAL A 103 14.66 0.97 -2.24
N PRO A 104 14.14 1.39 -1.08
CA PRO A 104 13.69 0.45 -0.06
C PRO A 104 12.59 -0.49 -0.56
N PHE A 105 11.59 0.02 -1.30
CA PHE A 105 10.55 -0.81 -1.91
C PHE A 105 11.15 -1.87 -2.83
N VAL A 106 12.06 -1.47 -3.74
CA VAL A 106 12.69 -2.41 -4.69
C VAL A 106 13.54 -3.45 -3.97
N PHE A 107 14.34 -3.03 -2.98
CA PHE A 107 15.19 -3.93 -2.21
C PHE A 107 14.38 -5.02 -1.50
N PHE A 108 13.29 -4.63 -0.81
CA PHE A 108 12.42 -5.58 -0.15
C PHE A 108 11.61 -6.44 -1.13
N ALA A 109 11.17 -5.87 -2.26
CA ALA A 109 10.50 -6.66 -3.31
C ALA A 109 11.42 -7.75 -3.87
N ILE A 110 12.70 -7.44 -4.10
CA ILE A 110 13.71 -8.41 -4.53
C ILE A 110 13.94 -9.48 -3.45
N ASN A 111 14.05 -9.06 -2.19
CA ASN A 111 14.23 -9.99 -1.06
C ASN A 111 13.10 -11.02 -0.95
N TYR A 112 11.87 -10.66 -1.34
CA TYR A 112 10.72 -11.56 -1.35
C TYR A 112 10.53 -12.36 -2.64
N LEU A 113 11.38 -12.22 -3.66
CA LEU A 113 11.29 -13.04 -4.88
C LEU A 113 11.27 -14.55 -4.61
N PRO A 114 12.10 -15.11 -3.70
CA PRO A 114 12.03 -16.53 -3.37
C PRO A 114 10.63 -16.95 -2.89
N PHE A 115 9.97 -16.12 -2.08
CA PHE A 115 8.60 -16.37 -1.64
C PHE A 115 7.61 -16.24 -2.81
N TYR A 116 7.74 -15.23 -3.68
CA TYR A 116 6.83 -15.03 -4.81
C TYR A 116 6.86 -16.22 -5.78
N PHE A 117 8.04 -16.75 -6.07
CA PHE A 117 8.24 -17.89 -6.97
C PHE A 117 8.10 -19.26 -6.29
N MET A 118 7.92 -19.30 -4.97
CA MET A 118 7.69 -20.55 -4.23
C MET A 118 6.42 -21.26 -4.75
N PRO A 119 6.47 -22.59 -4.97
CA PRO A 119 5.31 -23.39 -5.33
C PRO A 119 4.15 -23.21 -4.36
N LEU A 120 2.90 -23.27 -4.86
CA LEU A 120 1.72 -22.97 -4.04
C LEU A 120 1.62 -23.88 -2.81
N ALA A 121 1.93 -25.17 -2.91
CA ALA A 121 1.87 -26.10 -1.79
C ALA A 121 2.85 -25.72 -0.66
N GLU A 122 4.11 -25.44 -1.00
CA GLU A 122 5.14 -25.00 -0.05
C GLU A 122 4.76 -23.64 0.56
N LYS A 123 4.25 -22.73 -0.27
CA LYS A 123 3.80 -21.40 0.15
C LYS A 123 2.64 -21.47 1.14
N SER A 124 1.64 -22.32 0.88
CA SER A 124 0.51 -22.53 1.78
C SER A 124 0.97 -23.11 3.12
N ALA A 125 1.86 -24.09 3.10
CA ALA A 125 2.43 -24.66 4.33
C ALA A 125 3.14 -23.59 5.17
N LEU A 126 4.02 -22.80 4.54
CA LEU A 126 4.73 -21.71 5.21
C LEU A 126 3.80 -20.65 5.79
N VAL A 127 2.75 -20.26 5.07
CA VAL A 127 1.79 -19.25 5.55
C VAL A 127 0.99 -19.77 6.74
N ASN A 128 0.54 -21.01 6.69
CA ASN A 128 -0.24 -21.64 7.79
C ASN A 128 0.60 -21.91 9.05
N GLU A 129 1.93 -21.97 8.94
CA GLU A 129 2.82 -22.08 10.11
C GLU A 129 3.00 -20.75 10.85
N VAL A 130 2.81 -19.61 10.17
CA VAL A 130 3.14 -18.28 10.69
C VAL A 130 1.91 -17.48 11.14
N ILE A 131 0.74 -17.80 10.59
CA ILE A 131 -0.53 -17.13 10.89
C ILE A 131 -1.25 -17.87 12.02
#